data_AF-A0A354YZR4-F1
#
_entry.id   AF-A0A354YZR4-F1
#
_cell.length_a   1.000
_cell.length_b   1.000
_cell.length_c   1.000
_cell.angle_alpha   90.00
_cell.angle_beta   90.00
_cell.angle_gamma   90.00
#
_symmetry.space_group_name_H-M   'P 1'
#
loop_
_entity.id
_entity.type
_entity.pdbx_description
1 polymer ?
#
loop_
_entity_poly.entity_id
_entity_poly.type
_entity_poly.pdbx_seq_one_letter_code
_entity_poly.pdbx_strand_id
1 'polypeptide(L)'
;MALAMKPASALLMDSHMANMMMTFVEGHERILKKARSKKEAFRTSAPFLTPTYGKDGVIYFTTNTERYDFVENHNMDIAGIRMGEPLVKNGVVQRCIQTRQAISETVNEKIYGISLNLWAAPIFEDDDEHNAVVGTYGVFAPRRHPVVKAFDIFAPIIIDSQPEGAWVGASDTEKVLCRMGSEKFDTNVVVGLPISEVKTAMQTIQARKRVQVDINTRKLGNIRMISIPLFDEESGELVGTFGITTP
;
A
#
# COMPACT_ATOMS: atom_id res chain seq x y z
N MET A 1 8.37 -76.74 31.82
CA MET A 1 8.09 -76.30 30.43
C MET A 1 6.95 -75.29 30.52
N ALA A 2 7.05 -74.03 30.09
CA ALA A 2 7.84 -73.47 29.00
C ALA A 2 8.44 -72.11 29.36
N LEU A 3 9.69 -71.90 28.94
CA LEU A 3 10.37 -70.61 28.91
C LEU A 3 9.81 -69.85 27.70
N ALA A 4 9.11 -68.74 27.91
CA ALA A 4 8.68 -67.87 26.81
C ALA A 4 9.91 -67.14 26.23
N MET A 5 10.48 -67.69 25.16
CA MET A 5 11.52 -67.02 24.39
C MET A 5 10.93 -65.77 23.73
N LYS A 6 11.45 -64.59 24.08
CA LYS A 6 11.23 -63.35 23.33
C LYS A 6 11.63 -63.59 21.87
N PRO A 7 10.87 -63.10 20.87
CA PRO A 7 11.22 -63.29 19.47
C PRO A 7 12.55 -62.61 19.14
N ALA A 8 13.44 -63.39 18.53
CA ALA A 8 14.77 -62.98 18.08
C ALA A 8 14.68 -62.16 16.78
N SER A 9 14.19 -60.92 16.86
CA SER A 9 14.39 -59.91 15.81
C SER A 9 14.12 -58.47 16.26
N ALA A 10 14.12 -58.18 17.56
CA ALA A 10 14.32 -56.80 18.01
C ALA A 10 15.82 -56.49 17.89
N LEU A 11 16.29 -56.19 16.68
CA LEU A 11 17.58 -55.57 16.47
C LEU A 11 17.55 -54.24 17.23
N LEU A 12 18.20 -54.19 18.39
CA LEU A 12 18.48 -52.94 19.08
C LEU A 12 19.27 -52.08 18.10
N MET A 13 18.62 -51.03 17.60
CA MET A 13 19.24 -50.12 16.65
C MET A 13 20.48 -49.53 17.33
N ASP A 14 21.63 -49.62 16.65
CA ASP A 14 22.87 -49.05 17.17
C ASP A 14 22.65 -47.56 17.46
N SER A 15 23.12 -47.10 18.62
CA SER A 15 22.97 -45.72 19.10
C SER A 15 23.45 -44.68 18.09
N HIS A 16 24.48 -44.99 17.30
CA HIS A 16 24.96 -44.13 16.23
C HIS A 16 23.97 -44.05 15.05
N MET A 17 23.36 -45.17 14.66
CA MET A 17 22.32 -45.21 13.64
C MET A 17 21.05 -44.51 14.10
N ALA A 18 20.70 -44.64 15.39
CA ALA A 18 19.59 -43.90 16.00
C ALA A 18 19.80 -42.39 15.98
N ASN A 19 20.98 -41.92 16.36
CA ASN A 19 21.32 -40.50 16.31
C ASN A 19 21.29 -39.94 14.87
N MET A 20 21.82 -40.68 13.90
CA MET A 20 21.74 -40.25 12.49
C MET A 20 20.29 -40.18 12.00
N MET A 21 19.48 -41.20 12.28
CA MET A 21 18.08 -41.22 11.86
C MET A 21 17.29 -40.07 12.49
N MET A 22 17.49 -39.79 13.78
CA MET A 22 16.89 -38.63 14.46
C MET A 22 17.30 -37.31 13.80
N THR A 23 18.59 -37.14 13.48
CA THR A 23 19.10 -35.93 12.81
C THR A 23 18.45 -35.73 11.43
N PHE A 24 18.24 -36.79 10.66
CA PHE A 24 17.54 -36.73 9.37
C PHE A 24 16.06 -36.37 9.54
N VAL A 25 15.37 -36.96 10.52
CA VAL A 25 13.96 -36.67 10.81
C VAL A 25 13.80 -35.20 11.23
N GLU A 26 14.63 -34.71 12.15
CA GLU A 26 14.63 -33.29 12.54
C GLU A 26 14.90 -32.35 11.36
N GLY A 27 15.85 -32.71 10.50
CA GLY A 27 16.13 -31.97 9.26
C GLY A 27 14.94 -31.95 8.31
N HIS A 28 14.26 -33.09 8.13
CA HIS A 28 13.08 -33.20 7.30
C HIS A 28 11.89 -32.39 7.85
N GLU A 29 11.63 -32.47 9.15
CA GLU A 29 10.59 -31.67 9.80
C GLU A 29 10.84 -30.18 9.68
N ARG A 30 12.08 -29.70 9.83
CA ARG A 30 12.44 -28.30 9.61
C ARG A 30 12.14 -27.85 8.18
N ILE A 31 12.45 -28.68 7.17
CA ILE A 31 12.16 -28.38 5.77
C ILE A 31 10.64 -28.29 5.55
N LEU A 32 9.88 -29.25 6.07
CA LEU A 32 8.42 -29.26 5.95
C LEU A 32 7.78 -28.06 6.64
N LYS A 33 8.23 -27.70 7.85
CA LYS A 33 7.78 -26.51 8.57
C LYS A 33 8.05 -25.24 7.78
N LYS A 34 9.27 -25.08 7.24
CA LYS A 34 9.61 -23.92 6.41
C LYS A 34 8.72 -23.81 5.18
N ALA A 35 8.53 -24.91 4.45
CA ALA A 35 7.69 -24.97 3.25
C ALA A 35 6.22 -24.65 3.52
N ARG A 36 5.74 -24.92 4.74
CA ARG A 36 4.36 -24.65 5.18
C ARG A 36 4.22 -23.34 5.96
N SER A 37 5.30 -22.59 6.15
CA SER A 37 5.28 -21.39 6.99
C SER A 37 4.37 -20.31 6.40
N LYS A 38 3.76 -19.51 7.27
CA LYS A 38 2.97 -18.32 6.86
C LYS A 38 3.78 -17.41 5.93
N LYS A 39 5.09 -17.31 6.17
CA LYS A 39 6.02 -16.51 5.37
C LYS A 39 6.09 -17.00 3.92
N GLU A 40 6.35 -18.29 3.70
CA GLU A 40 6.44 -18.85 2.35
C GLU A 40 5.08 -18.86 1.65
N ALA A 41 3.99 -19.12 2.37
CA ALA A 41 2.65 -19.02 1.83
C ALA A 41 2.32 -17.60 1.35
N PHE A 42 2.67 -16.57 2.12
CA PHE A 42 2.48 -15.17 1.76
C PHE A 42 3.31 -14.79 0.52
N ARG A 43 4.59 -15.15 0.50
CA ARG A 43 5.49 -14.89 -0.64
C ARG A 43 5.00 -15.55 -1.92
N THR A 44 4.52 -16.79 -1.83
CA THR A 44 3.99 -17.53 -2.98
C THR A 44 2.68 -16.93 -3.49
N SER A 45 1.86 -16.38 -2.59
CA SER A 45 0.55 -15.80 -2.95
C SER A 45 0.67 -14.39 -3.53
N ALA A 46 1.66 -13.60 -3.09
CA ALA A 46 1.79 -12.19 -3.43
C ALA A 46 1.73 -11.90 -4.95
N PRO A 47 2.49 -12.59 -5.83
CA PRO A 47 2.43 -12.33 -7.28
C PRO A 47 1.05 -12.54 -7.91
N PHE A 48 0.21 -13.41 -7.35
CA PHE A 48 -1.16 -13.64 -7.83
C PHE A 48 -2.13 -12.55 -7.36
N LEU A 49 -1.83 -11.89 -6.24
CA LEU A 49 -2.69 -10.88 -5.63
C LEU A 49 -2.35 -9.46 -6.09
N THR A 50 -1.10 -9.19 -6.48
CA THR A 50 -0.70 -7.84 -6.89
C THR A 50 -1.55 -7.24 -8.03
N PRO A 51 -2.05 -8.00 -9.04
CA PRO A 51 -2.88 -7.45 -10.10
C PRO A 51 -4.26 -6.96 -9.63
N THR A 52 -4.74 -7.41 -8.47
CA THR A 52 -6.06 -7.02 -7.92
C THR A 52 -6.14 -5.54 -7.55
N TYR A 53 -4.99 -4.86 -7.46
CA TYR A 53 -4.88 -3.43 -7.15
C TYR A 53 -4.87 -2.54 -8.41
N GLY A 54 -4.90 -3.13 -9.61
CA GLY A 54 -5.00 -2.40 -10.87
C GLY A 54 -3.97 -1.28 -11.02
N LYS A 55 -4.43 -0.10 -11.45
CA LYS A 55 -3.56 1.08 -11.68
C LYS A 55 -3.06 1.73 -10.39
N ASP A 56 -3.73 1.52 -9.25
CA ASP A 56 -3.30 2.12 -7.98
C ASP A 56 -1.97 1.51 -7.52
N GLY A 57 -1.78 0.22 -7.74
CA GLY A 57 -0.55 -0.48 -7.40
C GLY A 57 -0.46 -0.88 -5.92
N VAL A 58 0.52 -1.72 -5.62
CA VAL A 58 0.71 -2.36 -4.31
C VAL A 58 2.13 -2.87 -4.16
N ILE A 59 2.64 -2.94 -2.93
CA ILE A 59 3.87 -3.64 -2.58
C ILE A 59 3.55 -4.66 -1.49
N TYR A 60 3.77 -5.93 -1.79
CA TYR A 60 3.80 -7.02 -0.81
C TYR A 60 5.23 -7.20 -0.33
N PHE A 61 5.42 -7.45 0.96
CA PHE A 61 6.75 -7.64 1.50
C PHE A 61 6.80 -8.65 2.63
N THR A 62 7.98 -9.23 2.84
CA THR A 62 8.35 -9.85 4.10
C THR A 62 9.67 -9.28 4.60
N THR A 63 9.92 -9.44 5.89
CA THR A 63 11.14 -9.00 6.54
C THR A 63 11.71 -10.12 7.41
N ASN A 64 12.98 -9.97 7.77
CA ASN A 64 13.48 -10.49 9.03
C ASN A 64 13.39 -9.37 10.10
N THR A 65 14.09 -9.52 11.23
CA THR A 65 14.04 -8.50 12.30
C THR A 65 14.75 -7.18 11.97
N GLU A 66 15.48 -7.10 10.86
CA GLU A 66 16.37 -5.96 10.53
C GLU A 66 16.14 -5.36 9.14
N ARG A 67 15.70 -6.15 8.17
CA ARG A 67 15.61 -5.75 6.76
C ARG A 67 14.50 -6.47 6.00
N TYR A 68 14.11 -5.89 4.87
CA TYR A 68 13.25 -6.56 3.90
C TYR A 68 13.99 -7.75 3.27
N ASP A 69 13.32 -8.89 3.21
CA ASP A 69 13.87 -10.13 2.64
C ASP A 69 12.97 -10.78 1.58
N PHE A 70 11.88 -10.08 1.23
CA PHE A 70 11.07 -10.27 0.04
C PHE A 70 10.32 -8.97 -0.24
N VAL A 71 10.26 -8.56 -1.51
CA VAL A 71 9.45 -7.42 -1.98
C VAL A 71 8.91 -7.79 -3.36
N GLU A 72 7.60 -7.74 -3.52
CA GLU A 72 6.88 -7.95 -4.77
C GLU A 72 5.99 -6.74 -5.02
N ASN A 73 6.15 -6.09 -6.16
CA ASN A 73 5.50 -4.81 -6.45
C ASN A 73 4.69 -4.85 -7.76
N HIS A 74 3.65 -4.03 -7.82
CA HIS A 74 2.85 -3.81 -9.01
C HIS A 74 2.47 -2.34 -9.13
N ASN A 75 2.78 -1.71 -10.27
CA ASN A 75 2.48 -0.30 -10.58
C ASN A 75 2.92 0.72 -9.51
N MET A 76 3.86 0.34 -8.64
CA MET A 76 4.39 1.16 -7.55
C MET A 76 5.84 0.73 -7.24
N ASP A 77 6.77 1.68 -7.22
CA ASP A 77 8.14 1.49 -6.73
C ASP A 77 8.47 2.64 -5.78
N ILE A 78 8.93 2.30 -4.58
CA ILE A 78 9.17 3.24 -3.49
C ILE A 78 10.60 3.07 -3.01
N ALA A 79 11.37 4.16 -3.02
CA ALA A 79 12.70 4.18 -2.47
C ALA A 79 12.67 3.83 -0.96
N GLY A 80 13.53 2.91 -0.53
CA GLY A 80 13.56 2.42 0.85
C GLY A 80 12.64 1.24 1.17
N ILE A 81 11.87 0.74 0.19
CA ILE A 81 11.08 -0.51 0.33
C ILE A 81 11.56 -1.49 -0.75
N ARG A 82 12.74 -2.06 -0.55
CA ARG A 82 13.37 -2.99 -1.50
C ARG A 82 14.06 -4.13 -0.77
N MET A 83 14.26 -5.24 -1.47
CA MET A 83 15.06 -6.36 -0.99
C MET A 83 16.40 -5.89 -0.39
N GLY A 84 16.65 -6.27 0.85
CA GLY A 84 17.87 -5.94 1.59
C GLY A 84 17.87 -4.60 2.34
N GLU A 85 16.94 -3.69 2.05
CA GLU A 85 16.83 -2.38 2.72
C GLU A 85 16.52 -2.54 4.21
N PRO A 86 17.13 -1.72 5.10
CA PRO A 86 16.89 -1.79 6.53
C PRO A 86 15.49 -1.28 6.89
N LEU A 87 14.95 -1.78 8.00
CA LEU A 87 13.69 -1.28 8.53
C LEU A 87 13.83 0.16 9.04
N VAL A 88 12.83 0.99 8.73
CA VAL A 88 12.77 2.37 9.25
C VAL A 88 12.69 2.34 10.77
N LYS A 89 13.62 3.06 11.42
CA LYS A 89 13.67 3.15 12.88
C LYS A 89 12.38 3.73 13.45
N ASN A 90 11.78 3.06 14.42
CA ASN A 90 10.47 3.37 15.01
C ASN A 90 9.31 3.40 13.99
N GLY A 91 9.54 2.90 12.77
CA GLY A 91 8.52 2.76 11.74
C GLY A 91 7.54 1.64 12.08
N VAL A 92 6.40 1.61 11.38
CA VAL A 92 5.30 0.66 11.62
C VAL A 92 5.78 -0.79 11.64
N VAL A 93 6.65 -1.19 10.70
CA VAL A 93 7.17 -2.56 10.61
C VAL A 93 8.01 -2.93 11.85
N GLN A 94 8.88 -2.04 12.31
CA GLN A 94 9.66 -2.27 13.52
C GLN A 94 8.77 -2.31 14.77
N ARG A 95 7.77 -1.43 14.84
CA ARG A 95 6.80 -1.45 15.95
C ARG A 95 5.99 -2.74 15.96
N CYS A 96 5.57 -3.25 14.81
CA CYS A 96 4.87 -4.54 14.68
C CYS A 96 5.69 -5.70 15.29
N ILE A 97 7.01 -5.70 15.06
CA ILE A 97 7.93 -6.67 15.69
C ILE A 97 7.98 -6.47 17.21
N GLN A 98 8.15 -5.22 17.67
CA GLN A 98 8.29 -4.89 19.09
C GLN A 98 7.03 -5.17 19.91
N THR A 99 5.86 -4.84 19.37
CA THR A 99 4.57 -5.04 20.03
C THR A 99 4.04 -6.46 19.86
N ARG A 100 4.62 -7.23 18.93
CA ARG A 100 4.15 -8.58 18.57
C ARG A 100 2.69 -8.58 18.11
N GLN A 101 2.23 -7.48 17.53
CA GLN A 101 0.85 -7.29 17.09
C GLN A 101 0.79 -6.82 15.65
N ALA A 102 -0.27 -7.21 14.95
CA ALA A 102 -0.56 -6.64 13.65
C ALA A 102 -0.89 -5.16 13.78
N ILE A 103 -0.35 -4.34 12.87
CA ILE A 103 -0.56 -2.90 12.83
C ILE A 103 -1.09 -2.52 11.46
N SER A 104 -2.17 -1.74 11.44
CA SER A 104 -2.70 -1.10 10.24
C SER A 104 -2.72 0.40 10.45
N GLU A 105 -1.90 1.13 9.71
CA GLU A 105 -1.76 2.58 9.88
C GLU A 105 -1.47 3.26 8.53
N THR A 106 -1.72 4.56 8.48
CA THR A 106 -1.29 5.40 7.37
C THR A 106 0.12 5.92 7.61
N VAL A 107 0.96 5.73 6.61
CA VAL A 107 2.31 6.27 6.55
C VAL A 107 2.25 7.58 5.77
N ASN A 108 2.63 8.66 6.45
CA ASN A 108 2.63 10.00 5.87
C ASN A 108 3.66 10.12 4.74
N GLU A 109 3.34 10.95 3.75
CA GLU A 109 4.18 11.19 2.56
C GLU A 109 5.58 11.71 2.87
N LYS A 110 5.82 12.32 4.05
CA LYS A 110 7.16 12.74 4.49
C LYS A 110 8.17 11.59 4.59
N ILE A 111 7.71 10.34 4.70
CA ILE A 111 8.59 9.18 4.83
C ILE A 111 8.99 8.64 3.45
N TYR A 112 8.03 8.52 2.53
CA TYR A 112 8.22 7.82 1.24
C TYR A 112 7.93 8.68 0.00
N GLY A 113 7.63 9.96 0.18
CA GLY A 113 7.20 10.89 -0.89
C GLY A 113 5.75 10.73 -1.34
N ILE A 114 5.04 9.71 -0.84
CA ILE A 114 3.61 9.45 -1.10
C ILE A 114 2.91 8.93 0.15
N SER A 115 1.63 9.24 0.30
CA SER A 115 0.80 8.71 1.40
C SER A 115 0.42 7.26 1.14
N LEU A 116 0.64 6.38 2.12
CA LEU A 116 0.43 4.94 2.01
C LEU A 116 -0.45 4.43 3.15
N ASN A 117 -1.29 3.47 2.86
CA ASN A 117 -1.82 2.56 3.87
C ASN A 117 -0.86 1.37 3.99
N LEU A 118 -0.45 1.08 5.21
CA LEU A 118 0.40 -0.06 5.55
C LEU A 118 -0.36 -0.98 6.50
N TRP A 119 -0.42 -2.24 6.14
CA TRP A 119 -0.76 -3.32 7.06
C TRP A 119 0.44 -4.25 7.21
N ALA A 120 0.84 -4.55 8.46
CA ALA A 120 1.94 -5.46 8.75
C ALA A 120 1.58 -6.36 9.94
N ALA A 121 1.91 -7.64 9.84
CA ALA A 121 1.71 -8.64 10.88
C ALA A 121 3.02 -9.36 11.23
N PRO A 122 3.24 -9.72 12.51
CA PRO A 122 4.44 -10.41 12.94
C PRO A 122 4.45 -11.86 12.43
N ILE A 123 5.65 -12.36 12.13
CA ILE A 123 5.92 -13.77 11.85
C ILE A 123 6.61 -14.32 13.09
N PHE A 124 6.03 -15.35 13.70
CA PHE A 124 6.62 -16.01 14.85
C PHE A 124 7.40 -17.26 14.42
N GLU A 125 8.43 -17.61 15.18
CA GLU A 125 9.17 -18.86 14.98
C GLU A 125 8.21 -20.07 15.09
N ASP A 126 8.32 -20.99 14.13
CA ASP A 126 7.39 -22.12 13.96
C ASP A 126 5.91 -21.73 13.82
N ASP A 127 5.61 -20.48 13.48
CA ASP A 127 4.27 -19.89 13.39
C ASP A 127 3.46 -19.95 14.70
N ASP A 128 4.12 -20.10 15.85
CA ASP A 128 3.53 -20.11 17.19
C ASP A 128 3.68 -18.75 17.88
N GLU A 129 2.56 -18.12 18.23
CA GLU A 129 2.50 -16.79 18.84
C GLU A 129 3.17 -16.67 20.22
N HIS A 130 3.53 -17.78 20.86
CA HIS A 130 4.30 -17.80 22.11
C HIS A 130 5.82 -17.67 21.87
N ASN A 131 6.29 -17.92 20.65
CA ASN A 131 7.71 -17.90 20.31
C ASN A 131 8.22 -16.51 19.92
N ALA A 132 9.51 -16.39 19.63
CA ALA A 132 10.11 -15.15 19.18
C ALA A 132 9.53 -14.68 17.84
N VAL A 133 9.44 -13.36 17.64
CA VAL A 133 9.14 -12.78 16.32
C VAL A 133 10.40 -12.83 15.47
N VAL A 134 10.31 -13.48 14.30
CA VAL A 134 11.44 -13.65 13.36
C VAL A 134 11.37 -12.71 12.16
N GLY A 135 10.32 -11.89 12.08
CA GLY A 135 10.12 -10.88 11.04
C GLY A 135 8.66 -10.46 10.92
N THR A 136 8.30 -9.90 9.77
CA THR A 136 6.91 -9.51 9.45
C THR A 136 6.55 -9.87 8.02
N TYR A 137 5.26 -9.92 7.74
CA TYR A 137 4.72 -9.83 6.39
C TYR A 137 3.71 -8.68 6.33
N GLY A 138 3.51 -8.10 5.15
CA GLY A 138 2.63 -6.97 5.03
C GLY A 138 2.47 -6.44 3.62
N VAL A 139 1.66 -5.38 3.52
CA VAL A 139 1.27 -4.75 2.27
C VAL A 139 1.30 -3.24 2.42
N PHE A 140 1.91 -2.55 1.45
CA PHE A 140 1.73 -1.12 1.22
C PHE A 140 0.82 -0.91 0.03
N ALA A 141 -0.15 -0.01 0.16
CA ALA A 141 -1.00 0.46 -0.93
C ALA A 141 -1.13 1.99 -0.88
N PRO A 142 -1.19 2.70 -2.02
CA PRO A 142 -1.40 4.15 -2.00
C PRO A 142 -2.71 4.53 -1.33
N ARG A 143 -2.63 5.54 -0.45
CA ARG A 143 -3.82 6.19 0.09
C ARG A 143 -4.25 7.29 -0.88
N ARG A 144 -5.23 6.99 -1.72
CA ARG A 144 -5.84 7.95 -2.66
C ARG A 144 -7.32 8.12 -2.35
N HIS A 145 -7.79 9.37 -2.38
CA HIS A 145 -9.21 9.68 -2.23
C HIS A 145 -10.02 9.02 -3.36
N PRO A 146 -11.24 8.47 -3.10
CA PRO A 146 -12.06 7.80 -4.11
C PRO A 146 -12.29 8.62 -5.39
N VAL A 147 -12.48 9.94 -5.26
CA VAL A 147 -12.57 10.88 -6.41
C VAL A 147 -11.32 10.83 -7.29
N VAL A 148 -10.12 10.76 -6.72
CA VAL A 148 -8.88 10.66 -7.52
C VAL A 148 -8.80 9.30 -8.20
N LYS A 149 -9.21 8.22 -7.51
CA LYS A 149 -9.22 6.86 -8.08
C LYS A 149 -10.17 6.72 -9.27
N ALA A 150 -11.34 7.35 -9.19
CA ALA A 150 -12.36 7.30 -10.24
C ALA A 150 -12.18 8.36 -11.33
N PHE A 151 -11.15 9.21 -11.25
CA PHE A 151 -10.99 10.39 -12.09
C PHE A 151 -11.07 10.09 -13.59
N ASP A 152 -10.30 9.09 -14.04
CA ASP A 152 -10.26 8.67 -15.45
C ASP A 152 -11.63 8.20 -15.98
N ILE A 153 -12.55 7.83 -15.08
CA ILE A 153 -13.88 7.32 -15.44
C ILE A 153 -14.86 8.47 -15.61
N PHE A 154 -14.96 9.38 -14.64
CA PHE A 154 -15.99 10.43 -14.67
C PHE A 154 -15.53 11.71 -15.38
N ALA A 155 -14.23 12.02 -15.42
CA ALA A 155 -13.75 13.28 -16.00
C ALA A 155 -14.13 13.44 -17.49
N PRO A 156 -14.01 12.41 -18.36
CA PRO A 156 -14.51 12.48 -19.73
C PRO A 156 -16.01 12.77 -19.81
N ILE A 157 -16.81 12.12 -18.96
CA ILE A 157 -18.27 12.31 -18.93
C ILE A 157 -18.64 13.75 -18.56
N ILE A 158 -17.95 14.32 -17.56
CA ILE A 158 -18.15 15.73 -17.18
C ILE A 158 -17.78 16.64 -18.35
N ILE A 159 -16.65 16.40 -19.00
CA ILE A 159 -16.18 17.21 -20.13
C ILE A 159 -17.16 17.16 -21.31
N ASP A 160 -17.59 15.95 -21.71
CA ASP A 160 -18.49 15.75 -22.84
C ASP A 160 -19.89 16.34 -22.59
N SER A 161 -20.28 16.49 -21.31
CA SER A 161 -21.53 17.15 -20.93
C SER A 161 -21.50 18.67 -21.11
N GLN A 162 -20.33 19.28 -21.34
CA GLN A 162 -20.17 20.72 -21.51
C GLN A 162 -19.93 21.08 -22.99
N PRO A 163 -20.91 21.69 -23.68
CA PRO A 163 -20.81 21.97 -25.12
C PRO A 163 -19.60 22.84 -25.51
N GLU A 164 -19.25 23.79 -24.65
CA GLU A 164 -18.12 24.71 -24.82
C GLU A 164 -16.80 24.15 -24.28
N GLY A 165 -16.81 22.91 -23.79
CA GLY A 165 -15.68 22.26 -23.16
C GLY A 165 -15.59 22.55 -21.67
N ALA A 166 -14.68 21.82 -21.02
CA ALA A 166 -14.40 21.98 -19.61
C ALA A 166 -12.97 21.55 -19.29
N TRP A 167 -12.49 22.01 -18.15
CA TRP A 167 -11.33 21.48 -17.47
C TRP A 167 -11.77 20.90 -16.13
N VAL A 168 -11.29 19.71 -15.81
CA VAL A 168 -11.56 18.99 -14.56
C VAL A 168 -10.23 18.61 -13.94
N GLY A 169 -10.10 18.71 -12.62
CA GLY A 169 -8.88 18.30 -11.92
C GLY A 169 -9.11 17.96 -10.46
N ALA A 170 -8.17 17.22 -9.89
CA ALA A 170 -8.13 16.96 -8.45
C ALA A 170 -6.71 17.09 -7.91
N SER A 171 -6.63 17.31 -6.61
CA SER A 171 -5.39 17.63 -5.89
C SER A 171 -5.40 17.03 -4.50
N ASP A 172 -4.21 16.84 -3.93
CA ASP A 172 -4.04 16.72 -2.48
C ASP A 172 -3.89 18.13 -1.86
N THR A 173 -3.41 18.24 -0.63
CA THR A 173 -3.17 19.53 0.03
C THR A 173 -1.88 20.24 -0.43
N GLU A 174 -1.03 19.57 -1.20
CA GLU A 174 0.29 20.07 -1.62
C GLU A 174 0.35 20.37 -3.12
N LYS A 175 -0.22 19.53 -3.98
CA LYS A 175 -0.09 19.57 -5.44
C LYS A 175 -1.30 19.00 -6.21
N VAL A 176 -1.37 19.32 -7.49
CA VAL A 176 -2.34 18.73 -8.43
C VAL A 176 -1.97 17.28 -8.74
N LEU A 177 -2.93 16.37 -8.62
CA LEU A 177 -2.74 14.93 -8.81
C LEU A 177 -3.18 14.46 -10.19
N CYS A 178 -4.30 14.97 -10.69
CA CYS A 178 -4.84 14.61 -11.99
C CYS A 178 -5.58 15.79 -12.61
N ARG A 179 -5.60 15.82 -13.95
CA ARG A 179 -6.28 16.83 -14.74
C ARG A 179 -6.73 16.29 -16.09
N MET A 180 -7.82 16.84 -16.60
CA MET A 180 -8.30 16.59 -17.96
C MET A 180 -8.91 17.89 -18.50
N GLY A 181 -8.46 18.30 -19.67
CA GLY A 181 -9.02 19.42 -20.42
C GLY A 181 -9.64 18.87 -21.71
N SER A 182 -10.73 19.50 -22.15
CA SER A 182 -11.34 19.22 -23.44
C SER A 182 -10.53 19.81 -24.60
N GLU A 183 -10.81 19.39 -25.83
CA GLU A 183 -10.21 20.01 -27.03
C GLU A 183 -10.57 21.50 -27.17
N LYS A 184 -11.79 21.88 -26.76
CA LYS A 184 -12.30 23.25 -26.87
C LYS A 184 -11.82 24.18 -25.75
N PHE A 185 -11.46 23.60 -24.61
CA PHE A 185 -11.11 24.34 -23.40
C PHE A 185 -10.12 23.58 -22.53
N ASP A 186 -9.00 24.23 -22.22
CA ASP A 186 -7.96 23.74 -21.32
C ASP A 186 -7.33 24.89 -20.52
N THR A 187 -6.63 24.56 -19.43
CA THR A 187 -5.94 25.52 -18.55
C THR A 187 -4.46 25.18 -18.40
N ASN A 188 -3.68 26.13 -17.88
CA ASN A 188 -2.26 25.93 -17.60
C ASN A 188 -2.00 25.11 -16.32
N VAL A 189 -3.04 24.61 -15.65
CA VAL A 189 -2.89 23.77 -14.46
C VAL A 189 -2.43 22.38 -14.89
N VAL A 190 -1.26 21.96 -14.43
CA VAL A 190 -0.62 20.68 -14.77
C VAL A 190 -0.45 19.78 -13.55
N VAL A 191 -0.30 18.47 -13.76
CA VAL A 191 0.01 17.53 -12.69
C VAL A 191 1.33 17.91 -12.02
N GLY A 192 1.38 17.86 -10.69
CA GLY A 192 2.53 18.26 -9.88
C GLY A 192 2.60 19.75 -9.57
N LEU A 193 1.72 20.59 -10.15
CA LEU A 193 1.68 22.02 -9.83
C LEU A 193 1.35 22.20 -8.33
N PRO A 194 2.14 23.00 -7.58
CA PRO A 194 1.86 23.28 -6.17
C PRO A 194 0.49 23.91 -5.98
N ILE A 195 -0.25 23.49 -4.95
CA ILE A 195 -1.61 23.98 -4.69
C ILE A 195 -1.61 25.45 -4.29
N SER A 196 -0.52 25.94 -3.71
CA SER A 196 -0.30 27.38 -3.49
C SER A 196 -0.44 28.23 -4.75
N GLU A 197 -0.27 27.66 -5.95
CA GLU A 197 -0.43 28.33 -7.23
C GLU A 197 -1.85 28.25 -7.81
N VAL A 198 -2.71 27.40 -7.25
CA VAL A 198 -4.10 27.20 -7.67
C VAL A 198 -5.06 27.92 -6.70
N LYS A 199 -5.36 29.19 -7.01
CA LYS A 199 -6.11 30.09 -6.10
C LYS A 199 -7.44 29.51 -5.58
N THR A 200 -8.25 28.90 -6.45
CA THR A 200 -9.55 28.33 -6.04
C THR A 200 -9.40 27.11 -5.14
N ALA A 201 -8.38 26.27 -5.36
CA ALA A 201 -8.07 25.16 -4.47
C ALA A 201 -7.63 25.68 -3.10
N MET A 202 -6.74 26.68 -3.04
CA MET A 202 -6.33 27.31 -1.79
C MET A 202 -7.49 27.92 -1.00
N GLN A 203 -8.38 28.66 -1.68
CA GLN A 203 -9.57 29.22 -1.06
C GLN A 203 -10.49 28.12 -0.51
N THR A 204 -10.62 27.00 -1.24
CA THR A 204 -11.43 25.85 -0.83
C THR A 204 -10.84 25.15 0.39
N ILE A 205 -9.53 24.95 0.43
CA ILE A 205 -8.80 24.38 1.57
C ILE A 205 -8.97 25.26 2.80
N GLN A 206 -8.73 26.56 2.68
CA GLN A 206 -8.85 27.53 3.77
C GLN A 206 -10.27 27.62 4.30
N ALA A 207 -11.26 27.65 3.41
CA ALA A 207 -12.65 27.79 3.78
C ALA A 207 -13.30 26.46 4.22
N ARG A 208 -12.67 25.32 3.93
CA ARG A 208 -13.19 23.95 4.13
C ARG A 208 -14.61 23.76 3.58
N LYS A 209 -14.94 24.45 2.49
CA LYS A 209 -16.25 24.42 1.84
C LYS A 209 -16.11 24.71 0.35
N ARG A 210 -17.16 24.38 -0.41
CA ARG A 210 -17.24 24.68 -1.84
C ARG A 210 -16.98 26.17 -2.08
N VAL A 211 -16.10 26.46 -3.04
CA VAL A 211 -15.83 27.80 -3.58
C VAL A 211 -16.29 27.84 -5.03
N GLN A 212 -16.92 28.94 -5.41
CA GLN A 212 -17.23 29.26 -6.81
C GLN A 212 -16.69 30.66 -7.11
N VAL A 213 -16.00 30.79 -8.23
CA VAL A 213 -15.49 32.07 -8.73
C VAL A 213 -15.92 32.20 -10.19
N ASP A 214 -16.59 33.29 -10.52
CA ASP A 214 -16.95 33.67 -11.88
C ASP A 214 -16.05 34.84 -12.29
N ILE A 215 -15.30 34.70 -13.39
CA ILE A 215 -14.42 35.75 -13.93
C ILE A 215 -14.78 36.05 -15.38
N ASN A 216 -14.74 37.32 -15.75
CA ASN A 216 -14.83 37.73 -17.14
C ASN A 216 -13.43 38.05 -17.67
N THR A 217 -13.03 37.38 -18.75
CA THR A 217 -11.76 37.59 -19.41
C THR A 217 -11.98 38.01 -20.86
N ARG A 218 -11.13 38.93 -21.36
CA ARG A 218 -11.21 39.35 -22.77
C ARG A 218 -10.95 38.23 -23.78
N LYS A 219 -10.20 37.18 -23.38
CA LYS A 219 -9.75 36.10 -24.26
C LYS A 219 -10.64 34.87 -24.22
N LEU A 220 -11.17 34.52 -23.05
CA LEU A 220 -11.91 33.26 -22.81
C LEU A 220 -13.37 33.50 -22.41
N GLY A 221 -13.85 34.75 -22.41
CA GLY A 221 -15.22 35.07 -22.00
C GLY A 221 -15.44 34.89 -20.50
N ASN A 222 -16.65 34.45 -20.14
CA ASN A 222 -17.10 34.30 -18.74
C ASN A 222 -16.72 32.92 -18.21
N ILE A 223 -15.57 32.79 -17.57
CA ILE A 223 -15.15 31.54 -16.97
C ILE A 223 -15.79 31.36 -15.58
N ARG A 224 -16.37 30.19 -15.34
CA ARG A 224 -16.78 29.71 -14.02
C ARG A 224 -15.80 28.66 -13.52
N MET A 225 -15.30 28.85 -12.30
CA MET A 225 -14.44 27.91 -11.59
C MET A 225 -15.15 27.45 -10.31
N ILE A 226 -15.36 26.16 -10.17
CA ILE A 226 -15.90 25.53 -8.96
C ILE A 226 -14.80 24.67 -8.36
N SER A 227 -14.59 24.76 -7.05
CA SER A 227 -13.71 23.88 -6.29
C SER A 227 -14.42 23.37 -5.04
N ILE A 228 -14.30 22.07 -4.78
CA ILE A 228 -14.99 21.33 -3.74
C ILE A 228 -13.94 20.66 -2.86
N PRO A 229 -14.00 20.78 -1.52
CA PRO A 229 -13.05 20.11 -0.65
C PRO A 229 -13.29 18.59 -0.68
N LEU A 230 -12.20 17.83 -0.68
CA LEU A 230 -12.22 16.38 -0.52
C LEU A 230 -11.87 16.06 0.93
N PHE A 231 -12.75 15.34 1.60
CA PHE A 231 -12.56 14.89 2.98
C PHE A 231 -12.33 13.40 3.01
N ASP A 232 -11.40 12.96 3.84
CA ASP A 232 -11.25 11.55 4.13
C ASP A 232 -12.48 11.04 4.88
N GLU A 233 -13.06 9.93 4.42
CA GLU A 233 -14.30 9.39 4.99
C GLU A 233 -14.09 8.80 6.40
N GLU A 234 -12.87 8.34 6.72
CA GLU A 234 -12.56 7.75 8.02
C GLU A 234 -12.17 8.81 9.05
N SER A 235 -11.25 9.72 8.70
CA SER A 235 -10.73 10.72 9.64
C SER A 235 -11.51 12.04 9.64
N GLY A 236 -12.29 12.33 8.59
CA GLY A 236 -12.92 13.63 8.39
C GLY A 236 -11.94 14.77 8.07
N GLU A 237 -10.66 14.45 7.88
CA GLU A 237 -9.64 15.43 7.54
C GLU A 237 -9.78 15.89 6.09
N LEU A 238 -9.46 17.16 5.84
CA LEU A 238 -9.40 17.66 4.47
C LEU A 238 -8.13 17.11 3.83
N VAL A 239 -8.28 16.35 2.75
CA VAL A 239 -7.17 15.67 2.06
C VAL A 239 -6.91 16.22 0.66
N GLY A 240 -7.71 17.18 0.19
CA GLY A 240 -7.49 17.78 -1.12
C GLY A 240 -8.68 18.56 -1.65
N THR A 241 -8.67 18.80 -2.97
CA THR A 241 -9.78 19.47 -3.65
C THR A 241 -10.08 18.84 -5.02
N PHE A 242 -11.33 18.96 -5.45
CA PHE A 242 -11.81 18.64 -6.79
C PHE A 242 -12.33 19.91 -7.47
N GLY A 243 -11.91 20.16 -8.71
CA GLY A 243 -12.20 21.38 -9.44
C GLY A 243 -12.80 21.12 -10.82
N ILE A 244 -13.73 21.99 -11.20
CA ILE A 244 -14.30 22.07 -12.55
C ILE A 244 -14.23 23.53 -12.99
N THR A 245 -13.70 23.75 -14.20
CA THR A 245 -13.64 25.06 -14.84
C THR A 245 -14.34 24.98 -16.19
N THR A 246 -15.30 25.86 -16.45
CA THR A 246 -16.06 25.96 -17.69
C THR A 246 -16.01 27.39 -18.24
N PRO A 247 -15.84 27.60 -19.56
CA PRO A 247 -15.98 28.90 -20.20
C PRO A 247 -17.43 29.37 -20.34
#